data_AF-A2DDL6-F1
#
_entry.id   AF-A2DDL6-F1
#
_cell.length_a   1.000
_cell.length_b   1.000
_cell.length_c   1.000
_cell.angle_alpha   90.00
_cell.angle_beta   90.00
_cell.angle_gamma   90.00
#
_symmetry.space_group_name_H-M   'P 1'
#
loop_
_entity.id
_entity.type
_entity.pdbx_description
1 polymer ?
#
loop_
_entity_poly.entity_id
_entity_poly.type
_entity_poly.pdbx_seq_one_letter_code
_entity_poly.pdbx_strand_id
1 'polypeptide(L)'
;MSELAVDAPKVVEAFNGGLTWLNRKSNSLQKFQLDKILSAKEEANGELIIESNLKMFNKDHHFRFVIDTSLAPTSPEYLKDFKQLSP
;
A
#
# COMPACT_ATOMS: atom_id res chain seq x y z
N MET A 1 6.80 -0.25 -17.38
CA MET A 1 6.34 0.32 -16.11
C MET A 1 5.77 1.68 -16.40
N SER A 2 4.55 1.96 -15.97
CA SER A 2 3.86 3.24 -16.23
C SER A 2 3.59 3.93 -14.90
N GLU A 3 3.95 5.20 -14.79
CA GLU A 3 3.59 6.02 -13.63
C GLU A 3 2.09 6.29 -13.65
N LEU A 4 1.47 6.23 -12.47
CA LEU A 4 0.07 6.53 -12.27
C LEU A 4 -0.07 7.75 -11.37
N ALA A 5 -1.12 8.53 -11.62
CA ALA A 5 -1.48 9.62 -10.74
C ALA A 5 -1.85 9.03 -9.36
N VAL A 6 -1.29 9.60 -8.29
CA VAL A 6 -1.45 9.08 -6.92
C VAL A 6 -2.89 9.18 -6.40
N ASP A 7 -3.68 10.06 -7.00
CA ASP A 7 -5.10 10.30 -6.75
C ASP A 7 -6.02 9.49 -7.69
N ALA A 8 -5.46 8.70 -8.60
CA ALA A 8 -6.26 7.84 -9.47
C ALA A 8 -7.11 6.88 -8.61
N PRO A 9 -8.41 6.68 -8.90
CA PRO A 9 -9.29 5.84 -8.10
C PRO A 9 -8.73 4.43 -7.84
N LYS A 10 -8.15 3.80 -8.88
CA LYS A 10 -7.50 2.49 -8.78
C LYS A 10 -6.36 2.48 -7.75
N VAL A 11 -5.56 3.55 -7.67
CA VAL A 11 -4.45 3.67 -6.72
C VAL A 11 -4.96 3.81 -5.30
N VAL A 12 -5.93 4.70 -5.10
CA VAL A 12 -6.52 4.95 -3.78
C VAL A 12 -7.25 3.71 -3.24
N GLU A 13 -8.03 3.03 -4.08
CA GLU A 13 -8.74 1.80 -3.72
C GLU A 13 -7.75 0.67 -3.37
N ALA A 14 -6.76 0.44 -4.24
CA ALA A 14 -5.75 -0.58 -4.01
C ALA A 14 -4.98 -0.33 -2.70
N PHE A 15 -4.53 0.91 -2.51
CA PHE A 15 -3.85 1.32 -1.30
C PHE A 15 -4.70 1.08 -0.05
N ASN A 16 -5.96 1.51 -0.05
CA ASN A 16 -6.86 1.32 1.10
C ASN A 16 -7.11 -0.16 1.40
N GLY A 17 -7.22 -1.00 0.36
CA GLY A 17 -7.26 -2.46 0.50
C GLY A 17 -5.99 -3.02 1.14
N GLY A 18 -4.82 -2.61 0.65
CA GLY A 18 -3.52 -3.03 1.17
C GLY A 18 -3.30 -2.59 2.62
N LEU A 19 -3.63 -1.34 2.95
CA LEU A 19 -3.55 -0.80 4.32
C LEU A 19 -4.52 -1.53 5.27
N THR A 20 -5.72 -1.85 4.81
CA THR A 20 -6.70 -2.62 5.60
C THR A 20 -6.17 -4.03 5.88
N TRP A 21 -5.62 -4.69 4.87
CA TRP A 21 -5.01 -6.01 5.02
C TRP A 21 -3.82 -5.96 6.00
N LEU A 22 -2.93 -4.99 5.85
CA LEU A 22 -1.79 -4.77 6.73
C LEU A 22 -2.23 -4.62 8.18
N ASN A 23 -3.23 -3.76 8.44
CA ASN A 23 -3.74 -3.53 9.79
C ASN A 23 -4.48 -4.75 10.39
N ARG A 24 -5.02 -5.64 9.55
CA ARG A 24 -5.61 -6.92 10.03
C ARG A 24 -4.54 -7.95 10.38
N LYS A 25 -3.43 -7.97 9.65
CA LYS A 25 -2.33 -8.92 9.85
C LYS A 25 -1.30 -8.47 10.88
N SER A 26 -1.17 -7.16 11.07
CA SER A 26 -0.37 -6.58 12.15
C SER A 26 -1.01 -6.92 13.49
N ASN A 27 -0.25 -7.58 14.38
CA ASN A 27 -0.67 -7.82 15.78
C ASN A 27 -0.58 -6.56 16.65
N SER A 28 -0.40 -5.38 16.06
CA SER A 28 -0.32 -4.11 16.77
C SER A 28 -1.71 -3.66 17.24
N LEU A 29 -1.80 -3.22 18.51
CA LEU A 29 -2.98 -2.53 19.03
C LEU A 29 -3.26 -1.20 18.31
N GLN A 30 -2.22 -0.60 17.72
CA GLN A 30 -2.32 0.65 16.97
C GLN A 30 -2.22 0.39 15.47
N LYS A 31 -3.13 1.00 14.71
CA LYS A 31 -3.22 0.87 13.26
C LYS A 31 -2.34 1.90 12.56
N PHE A 32 -1.75 1.51 11.45
CA PHE A 32 -1.15 2.44 10.50
C PHE A 32 -2.25 3.30 9.88
N GLN A 33 -1.98 4.59 9.77
CA GLN A 33 -2.84 5.58 9.12
C GLN A 33 -2.10 6.17 7.92
N LEU A 34 -2.82 6.44 6.83
CA LEU A 34 -2.23 7.14 5.69
C LEU A 34 -1.89 8.58 6.08
N ASP A 35 -0.64 8.99 5.86
CA ASP A 35 -0.25 10.40 5.82
C ASP A 35 -0.30 10.92 4.39
N LYS A 36 0.47 10.28 3.49
CA LYS A 36 0.55 10.68 2.08
C LYS A 36 0.99 9.52 1.16
N ILE A 37 0.40 9.43 -0.03
CA ILE A 37 0.93 8.60 -1.13
C ILE A 37 1.99 9.40 -1.87
N LEU A 38 3.19 8.83 -2.00
CA LEU A 38 4.36 9.49 -2.60
C LEU A 38 4.45 9.21 -4.09
N SER A 39 4.27 7.94 -4.48
CA SER A 39 4.28 7.53 -5.88
C SER A 39 3.42 6.29 -6.09
N ALA A 40 2.94 6.11 -7.32
CA ALA A 40 2.22 4.93 -7.75
C ALA A 40 2.67 4.53 -9.15
N LYS A 41 2.91 3.24 -9.38
CA LYS A 41 3.40 2.71 -10.65
C LYS A 41 2.77 1.36 -10.93
N GLU A 42 2.38 1.14 -12.17
CA GLU A 42 1.87 -0.16 -12.64
C GLU A 42 2.95 -0.89 -13.44
N GLU A 43 3.21 -2.12 -13.05
CA GLU A 43 4.10 -3.03 -13.74
C GLU A 43 3.37 -3.78 -14.86
N ALA A 44 4.12 -4.31 -15.83
CA ALA A 44 3.54 -4.98 -17.00
C ALA A 44 2.79 -6.27 -16.66
N ASN A 45 3.04 -6.84 -15.48
CA ASN A 45 2.37 -8.00 -14.93
C ASN A 45 1.03 -7.67 -14.21
N GLY A 46 0.62 -6.40 -14.19
CA GLY A 46 -0.62 -5.95 -13.52
C GLY A 46 -0.46 -5.64 -12.02
N GLU A 47 0.76 -5.71 -11.49
CA GLU A 47 1.06 -5.30 -10.12
C GLU A 47 1.12 -3.77 -10.01
N LEU A 48 0.55 -3.27 -8.92
CA LEU A 48 0.58 -1.87 -8.56
C LEU A 48 1.54 -1.68 -7.39
N ILE A 49 2.60 -0.93 -7.63
CA ILE A 49 3.58 -0.54 -6.63
C ILE A 49 3.22 0.86 -6.13
N ILE A 50 2.93 0.97 -4.84
CA ILE A 50 2.58 2.23 -4.17
C ILE A 50 3.59 2.50 -3.08
N GLU A 51 4.26 3.65 -3.15
CA GLU A 51 5.09 4.17 -2.07
C GLU A 51 4.30 5.21 -1.28
N SER A 52 4.33 5.11 0.04
CA SER A 52 3.53 5.98 0.91
C SER A 52 4.19 6.20 2.26
N ASN A 53 3.88 7.32 2.88
CA ASN A 53 4.12 7.55 4.29
C ASN A 53 2.88 7.15 5.07
N LEU A 54 3.10 6.28 6.06
CA LEU A 54 2.13 5.91 7.06
C LEU A 54 2.53 6.49 8.41
N LYS A 55 1.54 6.87 9.22
CA LYS A 55 1.72 7.25 10.62
C LYS A 55 1.36 6.09 11.54
N MET A 56 2.21 5.86 12.54
CA MET A 56 1.95 4.98 13.67
C MET A 56 2.68 5.54 14.90
N PHE A 57 2.02 5.63 16.06
CA PHE A 57 2.59 6.25 17.27
C PHE A 57 3.17 7.67 17.06
N ASN A 58 2.53 8.50 16.22
CA ASN A 58 3.05 9.83 15.82
C ASN A 58 4.45 9.81 15.18
N LYS A 59 4.87 8.66 14.65
CA LYS A 59 6.08 8.54 13.82
C LYS A 59 5.66 8.29 12.38
N ASP A 60 6.38 8.93 11.48
CA ASP A 60 6.24 8.69 10.05
C ASP A 60 7.08 7.48 9.66
N HIS A 61 6.50 6.64 8.84
CA HIS A 61 7.10 5.42 8.34
C HIS A 61 6.89 5.35 6.83
N HIS A 62 7.98 5.29 6.08
CA HIS A 62 7.93 5.13 4.63
C HIS A 62 7.77 3.65 4.28
N PHE A 63 6.78 3.33 3.46
CA PHE A 63 6.46 1.97 3.05
C PHE A 63 6.29 1.84 1.55
N ARG A 64 6.69 0.67 1.03
CA ARG A 64 6.35 0.18 -0.31
C ARG A 64 5.30 -0.92 -0.19
N PHE A 65 4.20 -0.76 -0.90
CA PHE A 65 3.16 -1.76 -1.11
C PHE A 65 3.27 -2.31 -2.53
N VAL A 66 3.34 -3.62 -2.69
CA VAL A 66 3.20 -4.30 -3.99
C VAL A 66 1.87 -5.03 -3.98
N ILE A 67 0.93 -4.55 -4.79
CA ILE A 67 -0.48 -4.95 -4.76
C ILE A 67 -0.84 -5.64 -6.08
N ASP A 68 -1.43 -6.83 -5.99
CA ASP A 68 -2.00 -7.49 -7.15
C ASP A 68 -3.44 -7.00 -7.38
N THR A 69 -3.61 -6.10 -8.35
CA THR A 69 -4.91 -5.49 -8.64
C THR A 69 -5.88 -6.41 -9.37
N SER A 70 -5.43 -7.60 -9.79
CA SER A 70 -6.30 -8.64 -10.37
C SER A 70 -7.04 -9.46 -9.30
N LEU A 71 -6.65 -9.32 -8.04
CA LEU A 71 -7.21 -10.07 -6.91
C LEU A 71 -8.14 -9.20 -6.06
N ALA A 72 -9.07 -9.84 -5.36
CA ALA A 72 -9.91 -9.14 -4.38
C ALA A 72 -9.09 -8.76 -3.13
N PRO A 73 -9.41 -7.64 -2.43
CA PRO A 73 -8.71 -7.21 -1.22
C PRO A 73 -8.73 -8.20 -0.04
N THR A 74 -9.59 -9.21 -0.12
CA THR A 74 -9.70 -10.29 0.86
C THR A 74 -8.72 -11.44 0.60
N SER A 75 -8.13 -11.52 -0.60
CA SER A 75 -7.20 -12.57 -0.96
C SER A 75 -5.89 -12.43 -0.17
N PRO A 76 -5.31 -13.53 0.34
CA PRO A 76 -3.99 -13.50 0.99
C PRO A 76 -2.89 -12.87 0.14
N GLU A 77 -2.95 -13.08 -1.18
CA GLU A 77 -1.97 -12.66 -2.19
C GLU A 77 -2.23 -11.24 -2.71
N TYR A 78 -3.24 -10.54 -2.18
CA TYR A 78 -3.56 -9.18 -2.60
C TYR A 78 -2.42 -8.20 -2.32
N LEU A 79 -1.83 -8.27 -1.12
CA LEU A 79 -0.60 -7.55 -0.76
C LEU A 79 0.58 -8.51 -0.86
N LYS A 80 1.17 -8.61 -2.06
CA LYS A 80 2.23 -9.56 -2.39
C LYS A 80 3.52 -9.30 -1.62
N ASP A 81 3.87 -8.03 -1.48
CA ASP A 81 5.05 -7.60 -0.76
C ASP A 81 4.77 -6.28 -0.04
N PHE A 82 5.34 -6.15 1.15
CA PHE A 82 5.21 -4.98 2.01
C PHE A 82 6.51 -4.77 2.76
N LYS A 83 7.15 -3.63 2.51
CA LYS A 83 8.45 -3.32 3.11
C LYS A 83 8.48 -1.91 3.65
N GLN A 84 8.91 -1.77 4.90
CA GLN A 84 9.33 -0.47 5.41
C GLN A 84 10.62 -0.07 4.71
N LEU A 85 10.59 1.04 3.99
CA LEU A 85 11.77 1.65 3.43
C LEU A 85 12.45 2.44 4.54
N SER A 86 13.79 2.40 4.60
CA SER A 86 14.55 3.24 5.52
C SER A 86 14.15 4.72 5.30
N PRO A 87 14.13 5.54 6.37
CA PRO A 87 13.74 6.94 6.27
C PRO A 87 14.59 7.72 5.28
#